data_AF-A0A1I5SEA0-F1
#
_entry.id   AF-A0A1I5SEA0-F1
#
_cell.length_a   1.000
_cell.length_b   1.000
_cell.length_c   1.000
_cell.angle_alpha   90.00
_cell.angle_beta   90.00
_cell.angle_gamma   90.00
#
_symmetry.space_group_name_H-M   'P 1'
#
loop_
_entity.id
_entity.type
_entity.pdbx_description
1 polymer ?
#
loop_
_entity_poly.entity_id
_entity_poly.type
_entity_poly.pdbx_seq_one_letter_code
_entity_poly.pdbx_strand_id
1 'polypeptide(L)'
;MHRGREVTVGWTDPDGTPHKGRFTTWRGVNLGDRPEVWVGAGAVGEHPPRTHARTVGDAAAVGASTVAATGLPLLGLYLLLRHHCDRCRYRLWDEAWAGFDHRRIGP
;
A
#
# COMPACT_ATOMS: atom_id res chain seq x y z
N MET A 1 5.17 -27.69 17.62
CA MET A 1 4.76 -27.93 16.22
C MET A 1 3.44 -28.69 16.25
N HIS A 2 2.31 -28.02 16.02
CA HIS A 2 1.01 -28.72 15.97
C HIS A 2 0.83 -29.33 14.57
N ARG A 3 0.70 -30.66 14.52
CA ARG A 3 0.49 -31.43 13.28
C ARG A 3 -0.94 -31.14 12.79
N GLY A 4 -1.07 -30.59 11.59
CA GLY A 4 -2.39 -30.39 10.97
C GLY A 4 -3.15 -31.71 10.84
N ARG A 5 -4.48 -31.67 10.95
CA ARG A 5 -5.34 -32.83 10.76
C ARG A 5 -6.01 -32.75 9.40
N GLU A 6 -5.91 -33.81 8.61
CA GLU A 6 -6.68 -33.95 7.38
C GLU A 6 -8.12 -34.30 7.77
N VAL A 7 -9.07 -33.52 7.26
CA VAL A 7 -10.51 -33.71 7.49
C VAL A 7 -11.21 -33.84 6.16
N THR A 8 -12.19 -34.76 6.11
CA THR A 8 -13.11 -34.88 4.98
C THR A 8 -14.39 -34.15 5.34
N VAL A 9 -14.80 -33.21 4.51
CA VAL A 9 -16.07 -32.49 4.66
C VAL A 9 -16.99 -32.83 3.49
N GLY A 10 -18.29 -32.88 3.79
CA GLY A 10 -19.34 -32.99 2.79
C GLY A 10 -20.18 -31.72 2.81
N TRP A 11 -20.56 -31.24 1.64
CA TRP A 11 -21.51 -30.14 1.48
C TRP A 11 -22.47 -30.45 0.35
N THR A 12 -23.56 -29.70 0.29
CA THR A 12 -24.52 -29.78 -0.79
C THR A 12 -24.55 -28.43 -1.48
N ASP A 13 -24.36 -28.42 -2.78
CA ASP A 13 -24.46 -27.20 -3.58
C ASP A 13 -25.92 -26.72 -3.64
N PRO A 14 -26.20 -25.44 -4.00
CA PRO A 14 -27.56 -24.91 -4.05
C PRO A 14 -28.51 -25.65 -5.00
N ASP A 15 -27.96 -26.40 -5.96
CA ASP A 15 -28.67 -27.26 -6.89
C ASP A 15 -29.05 -28.63 -6.29
N GLY A 16 -28.65 -28.91 -5.05
CA GLY A 16 -28.90 -30.17 -4.35
C GLY A 16 -27.83 -31.23 -4.58
N THR A 17 -26.78 -30.93 -5.35
CA THR A 17 -25.72 -31.90 -5.68
C THR A 17 -24.83 -32.14 -4.45
N PRO A 18 -24.66 -33.40 -3.99
CA PRO A 18 -23.79 -33.71 -2.86
C PRO A 18 -22.33 -33.75 -3.31
N HIS A 19 -21.48 -33.01 -2.58
CA HIS A 19 -20.04 -32.95 -2.81
C HIS A 19 -19.26 -33.37 -1.57
N LYS A 20 -18.02 -33.82 -1.80
CA LYS A 20 -17.05 -34.15 -0.76
C LYS A 20 -15.69 -33.56 -1.11
N GLY A 21 -14.96 -33.11 -0.09
CA GLY A 21 -13.66 -32.51 -0.23
C GLY A 21 -12.79 -32.78 0.98
N ARG A 22 -11.47 -32.78 0.77
CA ARG A 22 -10.49 -32.96 1.84
C ARG A 22 -9.67 -31.69 1.96
N PHE A 23 -9.41 -31.28 3.19
CA PHE A 23 -8.47 -30.20 3.48
C PHE A 23 -7.79 -30.44 4.83
N THR A 24 -6.64 -29.79 5.02
CA THR A 24 -5.94 -29.84 6.31
C THR A 24 -6.40 -28.67 7.16
N THR A 25 -6.94 -28.96 8.34
CA THR A 25 -7.27 -27.94 9.35
C THR A 25 -6.20 -27.92 10.43
N TRP A 26 -5.91 -26.71 10.93
CA TRP A 26 -5.11 -26.50 12.13
C TRP A 26 -5.98 -26.24 13.36
N ARG A 27 -7.29 -26.01 13.18
CA ARG A 27 -8.25 -25.95 14.27
C ARG A 27 -8.70 -27.36 14.62
N GLY A 28 -8.94 -27.60 15.91
CA GLY A 28 -9.56 -28.84 16.36
C GLY A 28 -11.00 -28.88 15.86
N VAL A 29 -11.27 -29.73 14.87
CA VAL A 29 -12.61 -30.01 14.35
C VAL A 29 -12.97 -31.44 14.75
N ASN A 30 -14.18 -31.63 15.25
CA ASN A 30 -14.73 -32.94 15.61
C ASN A 30 -15.66 -33.47 14.51
N LEU A 31 -15.84 -34.79 14.48
CA LEU A 31 -16.84 -35.42 13.61
C LEU A 31 -18.24 -34.90 13.95
N GLY A 32 -18.94 -34.37 12.94
CA GLY A 32 -20.27 -33.76 13.08
C GLY A 32 -20.26 -32.23 13.20
N ASP A 33 -19.09 -31.61 13.38
CA ASP A 33 -18.98 -30.15 13.33
C ASP A 33 -19.30 -29.62 11.93
N ARG A 34 -19.82 -28.38 11.87
CA ARG A 34 -20.14 -27.66 10.63
C ARG A 34 -19.19 -26.48 10.44
N PRO A 35 -17.92 -26.71 10.06
CA PRO A 35 -16.97 -25.62 9.84
C PRO A 35 -17.36 -24.79 8.62
N GLU A 36 -17.16 -23.48 8.70
CA GLU A 36 -17.26 -22.60 7.54
C GLU A 36 -16.02 -22.80 6.66
N VAL A 37 -16.23 -23.25 5.42
CA VAL A 37 -15.18 -23.57 4.45
C VAL A 37 -15.53 -22.99 3.09
N TRP A 38 -14.50 -22.61 2.35
CA TRP A 38 -14.60 -22.02 1.03
C TRP A 38 -14.22 -23.05 -0.03
N VAL A 39 -15.03 -23.16 -1.08
CA VAL A 39 -14.83 -24.07 -2.22
C VAL A 39 -14.32 -23.26 -3.41
N GLY A 40 -13.16 -23.64 -3.96
CA GLY A 40 -12.58 -23.06 -5.17
C GLY A 40 -12.37 -24.10 -6.27
N ALA A 41 -11.82 -23.67 -7.42
CA ALA A 41 -11.70 -24.47 -8.66
C ALA A 41 -10.89 -25.78 -8.59
N GLY A 42 -10.34 -26.13 -7.42
CA GLY A 42 -9.65 -27.41 -7.21
C GLY A 42 -9.39 -27.77 -5.75
N ALA A 43 -9.88 -26.99 -4.79
CA ALA A 43 -9.63 -27.23 -3.38
C ALA A 43 -10.71 -26.61 -2.50
N VAL A 44 -10.93 -27.26 -1.35
CA VAL A 44 -11.69 -26.73 -0.22
C VAL A 44 -10.68 -26.21 0.79
N GLY A 45 -10.96 -25.09 1.44
CA GLY A 45 -10.08 -24.56 2.48
C GLY A 45 -10.77 -23.61 3.44
N GLU A 46 -10.11 -23.32 4.55
CA GLU A 46 -10.62 -22.39 5.58
C GLU A 46 -10.39 -20.92 5.20
N HIS A 47 -9.58 -20.68 4.17
CA HIS A 47 -9.17 -19.33 3.81
C HIS A 47 -10.20 -18.73 2.86
N PRO A 48 -10.81 -17.59 3.22
CA PRO A 48 -11.74 -16.92 2.32
C PRO A 48 -11.03 -16.53 1.02
N PRO A 49 -11.75 -16.55 -0.12
CA PRO A 49 -11.22 -16.01 -1.35
C PRO A 49 -10.77 -14.56 -1.11
N ARG A 50 -9.63 -14.18 -1.72
CA ARG A 50 -9.08 -12.83 -1.58
C ARG A 50 -10.18 -11.80 -1.88
N THR A 51 -10.57 -11.05 -0.86
CA THR A 51 -11.62 -10.03 -0.99
C THR A 51 -11.11 -8.92 -1.91
N HIS A 52 -11.91 -8.50 -2.89
CA HIS A 52 -11.57 -7.43 -3.84
C HIS A 52 -11.08 -6.14 -3.13
N ALA A 53 -11.62 -5.84 -1.95
CA ALA A 53 -11.21 -4.72 -1.12
C ALA A 53 -9.71 -4.75 -0.73
N ARG A 54 -9.14 -5.94 -0.53
CA ARG A 54 -7.72 -6.09 -0.16
C ARG A 54 -6.79 -5.76 -1.33
N THR A 55 -7.16 -6.19 -2.54
CA THR A 55 -6.44 -5.84 -3.78
C THR A 55 -6.47 -4.34 -4.05
N VAL A 56 -7.64 -3.70 -3.86
CA VAL A 56 -7.78 -2.25 -4.03
C VAL A 56 -6.92 -1.50 -3.01
N GLY A 57 -6.91 -1.95 -1.75
CA GLY A 57 -6.06 -1.39 -0.70
C GLY A 57 -4.57 -1.48 -1.02
N ASP A 58 -4.11 -2.65 -1.44
CA ASP A 58 -2.70 -2.87 -1.81
C ASP A 58 -2.32 -2.00 -3.03
N ALA A 59 -3.16 -1.94 -4.05
CA ALA A 59 -2.91 -1.11 -5.24
C ALA A 59 -2.85 0.38 -4.90
N ALA A 60 -3.77 0.87 -4.06
CA ALA A 60 -3.79 2.25 -3.61
C ALA A 60 -2.54 2.58 -2.78
N ALA A 61 -2.14 1.70 -1.86
CA ALA A 61 -0.95 1.87 -1.02
C ALA A 61 0.34 1.92 -1.86
N VAL A 62 0.49 1.00 -2.82
CA VAL A 62 1.64 0.96 -3.74
C VAL A 62 1.66 2.21 -4.62
N GLY A 63 0.52 2.61 -5.19
CA GLY A 63 0.43 3.80 -6.02
C GLY A 63 0.81 5.07 -5.25
N ALA A 64 0.22 5.29 -4.08
CA ALA A 64 0.51 6.44 -3.24
C ALA A 64 1.99 6.49 -2.81
N SER A 65 2.56 5.34 -2.41
CA SER A 65 3.96 5.24 -2.01
C SER A 65 4.90 5.55 -3.18
N THR A 66 4.58 5.09 -4.38
CA THR A 66 5.38 5.35 -5.59
C THR A 66 5.37 6.84 -5.96
N VAL A 67 4.20 7.48 -5.93
CA VAL A 67 4.05 8.92 -6.18
C VAL A 67 4.80 9.72 -5.12
N ALA A 68 4.70 9.37 -3.84
CA ALA A 68 5.42 10.05 -2.78
C ALA A 68 6.94 9.88 -2.92
N ALA A 69 7.42 8.65 -3.17
CA ALA A 69 8.84 8.33 -3.30
C ALA A 69 9.51 9.03 -4.48
N THR A 70 8.77 9.31 -5.56
CA THR A 70 9.30 9.99 -6.75
C THR A 70 9.03 11.49 -6.75
N GLY A 71 7.86 11.92 -6.29
CA GLY A 71 7.44 13.31 -6.29
C GLY A 71 8.12 14.14 -5.20
N LEU A 72 8.27 13.61 -3.98
CA LEU A 72 8.88 14.36 -2.88
C LEU A 72 10.36 14.72 -3.12
N PRO A 73 11.22 13.82 -3.63
CA PRO A 73 12.60 14.19 -3.94
C PRO A 73 12.70 15.24 -5.05
N LEU A 74 11.89 15.12 -6.10
CA LEU A 74 11.86 16.10 -7.20
C LEU A 74 11.37 17.46 -6.72
N LEU A 75 10.29 17.49 -5.93
CA LEU A 75 9.78 18.72 -5.32
C LEU A 75 10.80 19.33 -4.37
N GLY A 76 11.44 18.51 -3.52
CA GLY A 76 12.50 18.94 -2.61
C GLY A 76 13.67 19.55 -3.35
N LEU A 77 14.16 18.90 -4.41
CA LEU A 77 15.24 19.42 -5.25
C LEU A 77 14.85 20.75 -5.90
N TYR A 78 13.65 20.84 -6.46
CA TYR A 78 13.14 22.07 -7.06
C TYR A 78 13.08 23.22 -6.04
N LEU A 79 12.53 22.97 -4.85
CA LEU A 79 12.42 23.98 -3.80
C LEU A 79 13.79 24.43 -3.29
N LEU A 80 14.74 23.51 -3.13
CA LEU A 80 16.12 23.84 -2.76
C LEU A 80 16.79 24.72 -3.81
N LEU A 81 16.68 24.34 -5.09
CA LEU A 81 17.25 25.11 -6.20
C LEU A 81 16.63 26.50 -6.27
N ARG A 82 15.30 26.57 -6.17
CA ARG A 82 14.55 27.83 -6.16
C ARG A 82 14.99 28.72 -5.00
N HIS A 83 15.07 28.17 -3.80
CA HIS A 83 15.48 28.92 -2.62
C HIS A 83 16.93 29.43 -2.74
N HIS A 84 17.83 28.62 -3.29
CA HIS A 84 19.21 29.03 -3.55
C HIS A 84 19.26 30.18 -4.57
N CYS A 85 18.56 30.06 -5.69
CA CYS A 85 18.49 31.11 -6.71
C CYS A 85 17.89 32.41 -6.14
N ASP A 86 16.82 32.31 -5.35
CA ASP A 86 16.22 33.47 -4.68
C ASP A 86 17.21 34.12 -3.71
N ARG A 87 17.96 33.33 -2.92
CA ARG A 87 19.02 33.86 -2.05
C ARG A 87 20.13 34.56 -2.84
N CYS A 88 20.62 33.96 -3.93
CA CYS A 88 21.62 34.60 -4.78
C CYS A 88 21.12 35.93 -5.34
N ARG A 89 19.87 35.95 -5.79
CA ARG A 89 19.23 37.17 -6.31
C ARG A 89 19.11 38.25 -5.23
N TYR A 90 18.71 37.90 -4.01
CA TYR A 90 18.67 38.85 -2.91
C TYR A 90 20.06 39.39 -2.56
N ARG A 91 21.10 38.55 -2.56
CA ARG A 91 22.47 39.02 -2.33
C ARG A 91 22.96 39.99 -3.40
N LEU A 92 22.72 39.67 -4.68
CA LEU A 92 23.03 40.56 -5.80
C LEU A 92 22.29 41.90 -5.68
N TRP A 93 21.04 41.84 -5.25
CA TRP A 93 20.22 43.02 -5.00
C TRP A 93 20.80 43.87 -3.87
N ASP A 94 21.12 43.26 -2.73
CA ASP A 94 21.72 43.94 -1.57
C ASP A 94 23.07 44.58 -1.92
N GLU A 95 23.93 43.88 -2.68
CA GLU A 95 25.21 44.41 -3.17
C GLU A 95 25.01 45.63 -4.11
N ALA A 96 24.00 45.57 -4.99
CA ALA A 96 23.67 46.69 -5.88
C ALA A 96 23.18 47.92 -5.10
N TRP A 97 22.33 47.73 -4.10
CA TRP A 97 21.86 48.82 -3.24
C TRP A 97 22.97 49.40 -2.37
N ALA A 98 23.83 48.56 -1.79
CA ALA A 98 25.01 49.03 -1.05
C ALA A 98 25.92 49.88 -1.93
N GLY A 99 26.14 49.47 -3.19
CA GLY A 99 26.90 50.26 -4.17
C GLY A 99 26.21 51.58 -4.55
N PHE A 100 24.88 51.63 -4.55
CA PHE A 100 24.11 52.85 -4.81
C PHE A 100 24.16 53.81 -3.62
N ASP A 101 24.00 53.32 -2.39
CA ASP A 101 24.06 54.12 -1.15
C ASP A 101 25.46 54.69 -0.91
N HIS A 102 26.50 53.95 -1.30
CA HIS A 102 27.88 54.44 -1.26
C HIS A 102 28.15 55.57 -2.27
N ARG A 103 27.41 55.63 -3.37
CA ARG A 103 27.41 56.78 -4.28
C ARG A 103 26.49 57.85 -3.69
N ARG A 104 26.99 58.58 -2.71
CA ARG A 104 26.29 59.73 -2.11
C ARG A 104 25.85 60.69 -3.22
N ILE A 105 24.55 60.72 -3.54
CA ILE A 105 23.94 61.77 -4.35
C ILE A 105 23.82 62.98 -3.42
N GLY A 106 24.90 63.75 -3.32
CA GLY A 106 24.85 65.08 -2.71
C GLY A 106 24.03 66.04 -3.58
N PRO A 107 23.40 67.07 -2.99
CA PRO A 107 22.61 68.06 -3.72
C PRO A 107 23.41 68.78 -4.80
#